data_AF-E3MRZ3-F1
#
_entry.id   AF-E3MRZ3-F1
#
_cell.length_a   1.000
_cell.length_b   1.000
_cell.length_c   1.000
_cell.angle_alpha   90.00
_cell.angle_beta   90.00
_cell.angle_gamma   90.00
#
_symmetry.space_group_name_H-M   'P 1'
#
loop_
_entity.id
_entity.type
_entity.pdbx_description
1 polymer ?
#
loop_
_entity_poly.entity_id
_entity_poly.type
_entity_poly.pdbx_seq_one_letter_code
_entity_poly.pdbx_strand_id
1 'polypeptide(L)'
;MLKKMMFIVISIFLLESINAATPNSNNFDREQLNFINGLNIQRHNFANHTVNMQKLVWNKELQDIAEQHSLSALQSNGWRIVVATNYTNGAQNLYDIAIWFLKDSCPKNEEDRHLESKFFEHLNPLQTIIGCAKKTENELLKGYTVMCLLSPSVNLSLPSCAPFKSSCANGFEYKDGFCSNSDLPDSDQVMFISALNEKRRQIATEQHIANMYEMVSRKSTPGRLETLYIATMMVRNLIQIRKPQVVAKHCSCEM
;
A
#
# COMPACT_ATOMS: atom_id res chain seq x y z
N MET A 1 25.91 -32.17 11.26
CA MET A 1 26.38 -30.82 10.88
C MET A 1 25.31 -29.98 10.19
N LEU A 2 24.50 -30.55 9.29
CA LEU A 2 23.40 -29.86 8.60
C LEU A 2 22.36 -29.18 9.54
N LYS A 3 21.98 -29.84 10.65
CA LYS A 3 21.06 -29.26 11.65
C LYS A 3 21.65 -28.01 12.35
N LYS A 4 22.96 -27.98 12.62
CA LYS A 4 23.62 -26.80 13.21
C LYS A 4 23.67 -25.62 12.23
N MET A 5 23.90 -25.87 10.93
CA MET A 5 23.83 -24.83 9.89
C MET A 5 22.40 -24.29 9.70
N MET A 6 21.38 -25.14 9.75
CA MET A 6 19.98 -24.71 9.61
C MET A 6 19.53 -23.81 10.77
N PHE A 7 19.95 -24.15 12.00
CA PHE A 7 19.71 -23.29 13.16
C PHE A 7 20.43 -21.95 13.04
N ILE A 8 21.67 -21.92 12.53
CA ILE A 8 22.40 -20.65 12.32
C ILE A 8 21.72 -19.76 11.28
N VAL A 9 21.24 -20.31 10.16
CA VAL A 9 20.52 -19.52 9.14
C VAL A 9 19.20 -18.98 9.67
N ILE A 10 18.40 -19.80 10.37
CA ILE A 10 17.15 -19.35 11.01
C ILE A 10 17.43 -18.30 12.09
N SER A 11 18.50 -18.47 12.88
CA SER A 11 18.92 -17.50 13.89
C SER A 11 19.44 -16.20 13.28
N ILE A 12 20.11 -16.22 12.13
CA ILE A 12 20.56 -15.01 11.41
C ILE A 12 19.35 -14.25 10.86
N PHE A 13 18.38 -14.95 10.23
CA PHE A 13 17.13 -14.32 9.79
C PHE A 13 16.32 -13.73 10.95
N LEU A 14 16.33 -14.37 12.13
CA LEU A 14 15.68 -13.85 13.35
C LEU A 14 16.47 -12.70 14.00
N LEU A 15 17.80 -12.71 13.97
CA LEU A 15 18.65 -11.64 14.53
C LEU A 15 18.67 -10.40 13.64
N GLU A 16 18.64 -10.55 12.31
CA GLU A 16 18.50 -9.42 11.37
C GLU A 16 17.11 -8.79 11.40
N SER A 17 16.07 -9.57 11.74
CA SER A 17 14.74 -8.99 12.00
C SER A 17 14.64 -8.25 13.34
N ILE A 18 15.55 -8.51 14.30
CA ILE A 18 15.65 -7.76 15.56
C ILE A 18 16.55 -6.52 15.43
N ASN A 19 17.62 -6.58 14.61
CA ASN A 19 18.53 -5.45 14.37
C ASN A 19 18.06 -4.46 13.28
N ALA A 20 16.89 -4.68 12.68
CA ALA A 20 16.21 -3.74 11.77
C ALA A 20 15.67 -2.47 12.48
N ALA A 21 16.25 -2.12 13.63
CA ALA A 21 15.98 -0.91 14.40
C ALA A 21 16.99 0.21 14.10
N THR A 22 17.57 0.24 12.90
CA THR A 22 18.16 1.46 12.33
C THR A 22 17.12 2.15 11.44
N PRO A 23 16.83 3.44 11.67
CA PRO A 23 15.80 4.16 10.93
C PRO A 23 16.30 4.44 9.51
N ASN A 24 15.89 3.62 8.53
CA ASN A 24 15.62 4.01 7.12
C ASN A 24 15.51 2.87 6.09
N SER A 25 15.39 1.57 6.43
CA SER A 25 15.37 0.51 5.38
C SER A 25 14.18 -0.44 5.33
N ASN A 26 13.15 -0.23 6.14
CA ASN A 26 11.91 -1.00 6.02
C ASN A 26 10.88 -0.12 5.32
N ASN A 27 10.71 -0.29 4.00
CA ASN A 27 9.82 0.49 3.13
C ASN A 27 8.30 0.31 3.43
N PHE A 28 7.98 -0.08 4.67
CA PHE A 28 6.64 -0.15 5.22
C PHE A 28 6.35 1.16 5.96
N ASP A 29 5.73 2.10 5.25
CA ASP A 29 5.37 3.40 5.79
C ASP A 29 4.16 3.30 6.72
N ARG A 30 4.42 3.07 8.02
CA ARG A 30 3.37 2.96 9.04
C ARG A 30 2.55 4.24 9.19
N GLU A 31 3.16 5.40 9.00
CA GLU A 31 2.45 6.68 9.11
C GLU A 31 1.42 6.80 7.98
N GLN A 32 1.82 6.46 6.76
CA GLN A 32 0.90 6.43 5.62
C GLN A 32 -0.20 5.39 5.79
N LEU A 33 0.11 4.19 6.30
CA LEU A 33 -0.91 3.18 6.61
C LEU A 33 -1.94 3.71 7.61
N ASN A 34 -1.49 4.33 8.70
CA ASN A 34 -2.37 4.93 9.70
C ASN A 34 -3.24 6.05 9.09
N PHE A 35 -2.66 6.87 8.22
CA PHE A 35 -3.39 7.91 7.51
C PHE A 35 -4.49 7.32 6.61
N ILE A 36 -4.18 6.31 5.79
CA ILE A 36 -5.16 5.64 4.92
C ILE A 36 -6.26 4.96 5.76
N ASN A 37 -5.91 4.34 6.88
CA ASN A 37 -6.89 3.78 7.82
C ASN A 37 -7.80 4.86 8.40
N GLY A 38 -7.23 6.02 8.75
CA GLY A 38 -7.99 7.21 9.15
C GLY A 38 -9.01 7.63 8.09
N LEU A 39 -8.60 7.72 6.82
CA LEU A 39 -9.52 8.04 5.72
C LEU A 39 -10.61 6.97 5.55
N ASN A 40 -10.27 5.69 5.70
CA ASN A 40 -11.25 4.61 5.62
C ASN A 40 -12.28 4.65 6.74
N ILE A 41 -11.90 5.03 7.97
CA ILE A 41 -12.86 5.26 9.06
C ILE A 41 -13.88 6.34 8.65
N GLN A 42 -13.42 7.40 7.99
CA GLN A 42 -14.30 8.48 7.51
C GLN A 42 -15.22 7.99 6.40
N ARG A 43 -14.68 7.24 5.43
CA ARG A 43 -15.49 6.62 4.36
C ARG A 43 -16.58 5.72 4.92
N HIS A 44 -16.27 4.94 5.96
CA HIS A 44 -17.26 4.14 6.68
C HIS A 44 -18.35 5.00 7.31
N ASN A 45 -17.97 6.05 8.04
CA ASN A 45 -18.92 6.97 8.68
C ASN A 45 -19.83 7.69 7.68
N PHE A 46 -19.38 7.86 6.44
CA PHE A 46 -20.10 8.53 5.35
C PHE A 46 -20.79 7.55 4.39
N ALA A 47 -20.75 6.24 4.65
CA ALA A 47 -21.31 5.23 3.75
C ALA A 47 -22.84 5.30 3.60
N ASN A 48 -23.54 5.98 4.52
CA ASN A 48 -24.97 6.28 4.42
C ASN A 48 -25.26 7.61 3.69
N HIS A 49 -24.23 8.35 3.29
CA HIS A 49 -24.37 9.57 2.48
C HIS A 49 -24.01 9.32 1.02
N THR A 50 -23.61 8.10 0.66
CA THR A 50 -23.25 7.75 -0.71
C THR A 50 -23.56 6.28 -1.01
N VAL A 51 -23.56 5.94 -2.30
CA VAL A 51 -23.77 4.55 -2.74
C VAL A 51 -22.42 3.88 -2.99
N ASN A 52 -22.39 2.56 -2.83
CA ASN A 52 -21.26 1.71 -3.19
C ASN A 52 -19.91 2.11 -2.58
N MET A 53 -19.90 2.55 -1.32
CA MET A 53 -18.67 2.95 -0.64
C MET A 53 -17.73 1.76 -0.40
N GLN A 54 -16.52 1.81 -0.94
CA GLN A 54 -15.49 0.78 -0.76
C GLN A 54 -14.32 1.31 0.08
N LYS A 55 -13.45 0.44 0.57
CA LYS A 55 -12.19 0.86 1.20
C LYS A 55 -11.24 1.44 0.14
N LEU A 56 -10.45 2.42 0.53
CA LEU A 56 -9.23 2.80 -0.17
C LEU A 56 -8.13 1.81 0.18
N VAL A 57 -7.55 1.19 -0.84
CA VAL A 57 -6.44 0.25 -0.73
C VAL A 57 -5.17 0.89 -1.26
N TRP A 58 -4.08 0.74 -0.51
CA TRP A 58 -2.78 1.29 -0.90
C TRP A 58 -2.28 0.69 -2.22
N ASN A 59 -1.67 1.54 -3.07
CA ASN A 59 -1.08 1.15 -4.34
C ASN A 59 0.31 1.82 -4.51
N LYS A 60 1.34 0.98 -4.76
CA LYS A 60 2.73 1.45 -4.90
C LYS A 60 2.93 2.36 -6.11
N GLU A 61 2.35 2.02 -7.26
CA GLU A 61 2.53 2.80 -8.50
C GLU A 61 1.96 4.22 -8.35
N LEU A 62 0.78 4.36 -7.73
CA LEU A 62 0.20 5.66 -7.40
C LEU A 62 1.08 6.44 -6.41
N GLN A 63 1.66 5.76 -5.41
CA GLN A 63 2.60 6.40 -4.50
C GLN A 63 3.85 6.88 -5.25
N ASP A 64 4.42 6.07 -6.14
CA ASP A 64 5.62 6.43 -6.91
C ASP A 64 5.37 7.65 -7.80
N ILE A 65 4.19 7.73 -8.43
CA ILE A 65 3.76 8.92 -9.19
C ILE A 65 3.62 10.12 -8.25
N ALA A 66 2.99 9.94 -7.09
CA ALA A 66 2.85 11.01 -6.10
C ALA A 66 4.22 11.50 -5.61
N GLU A 67 5.20 10.63 -5.45
CA GLU A 67 6.58 10.97 -5.04
C GLU A 67 7.29 11.80 -6.11
N GLN A 68 7.15 11.42 -7.38
CA GLN A 68 7.92 12.01 -8.50
C GLN A 68 7.41 13.37 -8.98
N HIS A 69 6.13 13.70 -8.73
CA HIS A 69 5.51 14.89 -9.30
C HIS A 69 5.05 15.90 -8.25
N SER A 70 5.14 17.20 -8.57
CA SER A 70 4.55 18.27 -7.75
C SER A 70 3.02 18.35 -7.96
N LEU A 71 2.33 19.05 -7.05
CA LEU A 71 0.89 19.30 -7.22
C LEU A 71 0.57 20.00 -8.54
N SER A 72 1.34 21.03 -8.89
CA SER A 72 1.16 21.81 -10.12
C SER A 72 1.29 20.96 -11.38
N ALA A 73 2.19 19.96 -11.38
CA ALA A 73 2.39 19.06 -12.52
C ALA A 73 1.24 18.06 -12.71
N LEU A 74 0.52 17.72 -11.63
CA LEU A 74 -0.56 16.72 -11.66
C LEU A 74 -1.94 17.35 -11.87
N GLN A 75 -2.15 18.58 -11.40
CA GLN A 75 -3.43 19.29 -11.54
C GLN A 75 -3.85 19.49 -13.01
N SER A 76 -2.91 19.58 -13.94
CA SER A 76 -3.17 19.71 -15.37
C SER A 76 -3.65 18.41 -16.05
N ASN A 77 -3.54 17.26 -15.37
CA ASN A 77 -3.71 15.93 -15.97
C ASN A 77 -4.97 15.19 -15.50
N GLY A 78 -5.89 15.86 -14.80
CA GLY A 78 -7.17 15.27 -14.39
C GLY A 78 -7.09 14.26 -13.23
N TRP A 79 -5.95 14.20 -12.53
CA TRP A 79 -5.79 13.37 -11.34
C TRP A 79 -6.74 13.78 -10.21
N ARG A 80 -7.24 12.80 -9.47
CA ARG A 80 -7.96 13.05 -8.21
C ARG A 80 -6.94 13.11 -7.09
N ILE A 81 -6.87 14.26 -6.42
CA ILE A 81 -5.78 14.58 -5.50
C ILE A 81 -6.36 14.92 -4.12
N VAL A 82 -5.78 14.33 -3.08
CA VAL A 82 -5.99 14.76 -1.70
C VAL A 82 -4.71 15.43 -1.22
N VAL A 83 -4.83 16.61 -0.63
CA VAL A 83 -3.72 17.25 0.10
C VAL A 83 -4.02 17.25 1.59
N ALA A 84 -3.02 16.91 2.39
CA ALA A 84 -3.15 16.81 3.84
C ALA A 84 -1.97 17.49 4.55
N THR A 85 -2.24 17.99 5.75
CA THR A 85 -1.25 18.72 6.55
C THR A 85 -0.03 17.84 6.87
N ASN A 86 -0.27 16.59 7.28
CA ASN A 86 0.72 15.54 7.48
C ASN A 86 0.00 14.18 7.67
N TYR A 87 0.74 13.08 7.84
CA TYR A 87 0.14 11.77 8.10
C TYR A 87 -0.48 11.62 9.49
N THR A 88 -0.01 12.38 10.48
CA THR A 88 -0.46 12.26 11.88
C THR A 88 -1.85 12.83 12.10
N ASN A 89 -2.08 14.07 11.66
CA ASN A 89 -3.31 14.83 11.93
C ASN A 89 -4.11 15.11 10.66
N GLY A 90 -3.52 14.90 9.47
CA GLY A 90 -4.15 15.28 8.20
C GLY A 90 -5.48 14.56 7.96
N ALA A 91 -5.60 13.30 8.36
CA ALA A 91 -6.87 12.57 8.26
C ALA A 91 -7.94 13.26 9.13
N GLN A 92 -7.66 13.55 10.39
CA GLN A 92 -8.61 14.23 11.27
C GLN A 92 -9.01 15.60 10.72
N ASN A 93 -8.04 16.39 10.24
CA ASN A 93 -8.33 17.70 9.66
C ASN A 93 -9.28 17.59 8.45
N LEU A 94 -9.08 16.60 7.57
CA LEU A 94 -9.98 16.33 6.45
C LEU A 94 -11.39 15.94 6.92
N TYR A 95 -11.49 15.15 7.99
CA TYR A 95 -12.78 14.76 8.57
C TYR A 95 -13.55 15.95 9.13
N ASP A 96 -12.87 16.83 9.86
CA ASP A 96 -13.49 18.00 10.47
C ASP A 96 -14.10 18.92 9.40
N ILE A 97 -13.37 19.11 8.29
CA ILE A 97 -13.86 19.85 7.11
C ILE A 97 -15.08 19.12 6.49
N ALA A 98 -15.06 17.79 6.40
CA ALA A 98 -16.14 17.00 5.81
C ALA A 98 -17.42 17.04 6.64
N ILE A 99 -17.29 17.00 7.96
CA ILE A 99 -18.41 17.12 8.90
C ILE A 99 -19.00 18.52 8.82
N TRP A 100 -18.16 19.56 8.81
CA TRP A 100 -18.63 20.94 8.63
C TRP A 100 -19.40 21.09 7.31
N PHE A 101 -18.89 20.54 6.22
CA PHE A 101 -19.57 20.58 4.93
C PHE A 101 -20.95 19.92 4.96
N LEU A 102 -21.07 18.70 5.52
CA LEU A 102 -22.36 18.00 5.57
C LEU A 102 -23.37 18.64 6.52
N LYS A 103 -22.93 19.11 7.69
CA LYS A 103 -23.83 19.56 8.76
C LYS A 103 -24.15 21.03 8.68
N ASP A 104 -23.16 21.86 8.37
CA ASP A 104 -23.27 23.31 8.54
C ASP A 104 -23.40 24.03 7.21
N SER A 105 -22.77 23.51 6.15
CA SER A 105 -22.74 24.16 4.84
C SER A 105 -23.80 23.64 3.86
N CYS A 106 -24.06 22.32 3.84
CA CYS A 106 -24.82 21.59 2.81
C CYS A 106 -25.36 22.51 1.70
N PRO A 107 -24.55 22.80 0.67
CA PRO A 107 -24.86 23.89 -0.23
C PRO A 107 -26.16 23.61 -0.99
N LYS A 108 -26.99 24.65 -1.11
CA LYS A 108 -28.35 24.54 -1.67
C LYS A 108 -28.37 24.34 -3.19
N ASN A 109 -27.29 24.68 -3.89
CA ASN A 109 -27.14 24.50 -5.33
C ASN A 109 -25.96 23.56 -5.65
N GLU A 110 -25.97 23.00 -6.86
CA GLU A 110 -24.96 22.03 -7.28
C GLU A 110 -23.58 22.65 -7.57
N GLU A 111 -23.54 23.94 -7.94
CA GLU A 111 -22.31 24.65 -8.29
C GLU A 111 -21.42 24.87 -7.06
N ASP A 112 -22.00 25.35 -5.96
CA ASP A 112 -21.30 25.51 -4.67
C ASP A 112 -20.86 24.15 -4.11
N ARG A 113 -21.69 23.12 -4.29
CA ARG A 113 -21.32 21.74 -3.95
C ARG A 113 -20.10 21.25 -4.74
N HIS A 114 -19.98 21.66 -6.01
CA HIS A 114 -18.85 21.28 -6.84
C HIS A 114 -17.57 22.05 -6.49
N LEU A 115 -17.68 23.31 -6.07
CA LEU A 115 -16.52 24.09 -5.65
C LEU A 115 -15.85 23.50 -4.40
N GLU A 116 -16.66 23.13 -3.40
CA GLU A 116 -16.23 22.55 -2.13
C GLU A 116 -15.85 21.06 -2.24
N SER A 117 -16.27 20.39 -3.31
CA SER A 117 -16.05 18.97 -3.54
C SER A 117 -14.57 18.53 -3.55
N LYS A 118 -13.68 19.46 -3.88
CA LYS A 118 -12.23 19.25 -3.98
C LYS A 118 -11.60 18.89 -2.62
N PHE A 119 -12.26 19.20 -1.51
CA PHE A 119 -11.78 18.87 -0.16
C PHE A 119 -12.16 17.47 0.31
N PHE A 120 -13.10 16.80 -0.38
CA PHE A 120 -13.65 15.49 0.03
C PHE A 120 -13.41 14.39 -1.00
N GLU A 121 -12.35 14.53 -1.79
CA GLU A 121 -11.94 13.56 -2.80
C GLU A 121 -11.81 12.14 -2.24
N HIS A 122 -11.29 12.03 -1.00
CA HIS A 122 -11.17 10.75 -0.28
C HIS A 122 -12.52 10.11 0.07
N LEU A 123 -13.63 10.84 0.03
CA LEU A 123 -15.00 10.32 0.24
C LEU A 123 -15.70 9.95 -1.06
N ASN A 124 -15.08 10.17 -2.22
CA ASN A 124 -15.66 9.78 -3.50
C ASN A 124 -15.74 8.23 -3.57
N PRO A 125 -16.95 7.64 -3.66
CA PRO A 125 -17.12 6.18 -3.68
C PRO A 125 -16.55 5.53 -4.95
N LEU A 126 -16.30 6.32 -6.01
CA LEU A 126 -15.73 5.84 -7.26
C LEU A 126 -14.20 5.62 -7.18
N GLN A 127 -13.58 6.02 -6.06
CA GLN A 127 -12.17 5.78 -5.79
C GLN A 127 -12.01 4.59 -4.86
N THR A 128 -11.09 3.69 -5.20
CA THR A 128 -10.85 2.45 -4.45
C THR A 128 -9.37 2.21 -4.18
N ILE A 129 -8.47 2.92 -4.86
CA ILE A 129 -7.02 2.84 -4.64
C ILE A 129 -6.44 4.22 -4.33
N ILE A 130 -5.41 4.21 -3.49
CA ILE A 130 -4.73 5.42 -3.02
C ILE A 130 -3.22 5.18 -2.96
N GLY A 131 -2.44 6.19 -3.30
CA GLY A 131 -1.00 6.22 -3.02
C GLY A 131 -0.60 7.62 -2.59
N CYS A 132 0.15 7.74 -1.50
CA CYS A 132 0.51 9.02 -0.90
C CYS A 132 2.03 9.21 -0.85
N ALA A 133 2.45 10.46 -0.91
CA ALA A 133 3.84 10.87 -0.78
C ALA A 133 3.98 12.04 0.18
N LYS A 134 5.06 12.04 0.96
CA LYS A 134 5.53 13.24 1.66
C LYS A 134 6.08 14.23 0.64
N LYS A 135 5.81 15.51 0.88
CA LYS A 135 6.18 16.61 -0.01
C LYS A 135 6.80 17.75 0.76
N THR A 136 7.67 18.47 0.07
CA THR A 136 8.26 19.71 0.57
C THR A 136 7.31 20.89 0.36
N GLU A 137 7.54 21.98 1.08
CA GLU A 137 6.74 23.22 0.96
C GLU A 137 6.75 23.83 -0.45
N ASN A 138 7.76 23.51 -1.28
CA ASN A 138 7.85 23.99 -2.66
C ASN A 138 7.05 23.12 -3.64
N GLU A 139 6.64 21.91 -3.22
CA GLU A 139 5.88 20.97 -4.05
C GLU A 139 4.38 21.02 -3.77
N LEU A 140 3.99 21.58 -2.61
CA LEU A 140 2.62 21.70 -2.11
C LEU A 140 2.28 23.14 -1.66
N LEU A 141 1.03 23.33 -1.26
CA LEU A 141 0.58 24.55 -0.59
C LEU A 141 1.19 24.64 0.82
N LYS A 142 1.48 25.86 1.29
CA LYS A 142 2.03 26.10 2.64
C LYS A 142 1.16 25.44 3.71
N GLY A 143 1.80 24.68 4.60
CA GLY A 143 1.13 23.95 5.69
C GLY A 143 0.65 22.54 5.30
N TYR A 144 0.84 22.11 4.06
CA TYR A 144 0.56 20.76 3.58
C TYR A 144 1.86 20.03 3.25
N THR A 145 2.00 18.81 3.76
CA THR A 145 3.21 17.98 3.58
C THR A 145 2.90 16.60 3.00
N VAL A 146 1.63 16.30 2.73
CA VAL A 146 1.20 15.02 2.16
C VAL A 146 0.32 15.28 0.95
N MET A 147 0.63 14.58 -0.13
CA MET A 147 -0.18 14.53 -1.34
C MET A 147 -0.55 13.08 -1.63
N CYS A 148 -1.81 12.81 -1.93
CA CYS A 148 -2.26 11.50 -2.35
C CYS A 148 -2.95 11.55 -3.70
N LEU A 149 -2.74 10.51 -4.49
CA LEU A 149 -3.49 10.25 -5.71
C LEU A 149 -4.57 9.22 -5.45
N LEU A 150 -5.73 9.41 -6.09
CA LEU A 150 -6.88 8.52 -6.04
C LEU A 150 -7.25 8.05 -7.46
N SER A 151 -7.68 6.80 -7.56
CA SER A 151 -8.02 6.12 -8.82
C SER A 151 -9.08 5.03 -8.53
N PRO A 152 -9.85 4.51 -9.52
CA PRO A 152 -9.71 4.66 -10.98
C PRO A 152 -10.47 5.80 -11.65
N SER A 153 -11.45 6.39 -10.98
CA SER A 153 -12.40 7.25 -11.67
C SER A 153 -11.88 8.69 -11.80
N VAL A 154 -12.03 9.28 -12.98
CA VAL A 154 -11.89 10.75 -13.16
C VAL A 154 -13.12 11.50 -12.63
N ASN A 155 -14.26 10.81 -12.55
CA ASN A 155 -15.53 11.37 -12.12
C ASN A 155 -15.58 11.52 -10.60
N LEU A 156 -16.30 12.56 -10.19
CA LEU A 156 -16.60 12.86 -8.80
C LEU A 156 -18.05 12.54 -8.49
N SER A 157 -18.27 11.64 -7.53
CA SER A 157 -19.57 11.44 -6.93
C SER A 157 -19.57 12.06 -5.54
N LEU A 158 -20.40 13.08 -5.34
CA LEU A 158 -20.51 13.80 -4.09
C LEU A 158 -21.43 13.07 -3.09
N PRO A 159 -21.15 13.13 -1.78
CA PRO A 159 -22.08 12.67 -0.78
C PRO A 159 -23.37 13.51 -0.81
N SER A 160 -24.48 12.83 -0.55
CA SER A 160 -25.79 13.42 -0.26
C SER A 160 -25.76 14.07 1.13
N CYS A 161 -26.39 15.23 1.28
CA CYS A 161 -26.55 15.81 2.62
C CYS A 161 -27.53 15.03 3.49
N ALA A 162 -28.59 14.48 2.88
CA ALA A 162 -29.53 13.64 3.60
C ALA A 162 -28.99 12.20 3.65
N PRO A 163 -28.87 11.60 4.84
CA PRO A 163 -28.47 10.21 4.95
C PRO A 163 -29.57 9.30 4.38
N PHE A 164 -29.15 8.20 3.78
CA PHE A 164 -30.01 7.14 3.27
C PHE A 164 -29.43 5.78 3.65
N LYS A 165 -30.23 4.72 3.46
CA LYS A 165 -29.75 3.36 3.72
C LYS A 165 -28.62 3.03 2.74
N SER A 166 -27.43 2.74 3.27
CA SER A 166 -26.28 2.34 2.46
C SER A 166 -26.67 1.19 1.52
N SER A 167 -26.21 1.29 0.28
CA SER A 167 -26.48 0.30 -0.75
C SER A 167 -25.22 0.03 -1.56
N CYS A 168 -25.06 -1.22 -1.99
CA CYS A 168 -23.96 -1.64 -2.85
C CYS A 168 -24.45 -1.83 -4.27
N ALA A 169 -23.57 -1.57 -5.24
CA ALA A 169 -23.87 -1.83 -6.65
C ALA A 169 -24.00 -3.35 -6.89
N ASN A 170 -24.63 -3.73 -8.00
CA ASN A 170 -24.78 -5.13 -8.38
C ASN A 170 -23.42 -5.85 -8.41
N GLY A 171 -23.37 -7.02 -7.77
CA GLY A 171 -22.14 -7.81 -7.63
C GLY A 171 -21.30 -7.47 -6.40
N PHE A 172 -21.66 -6.45 -5.61
CA PHE A 172 -21.01 -6.10 -4.34
C PHE A 172 -21.93 -6.42 -3.16
N GLU A 173 -21.34 -6.89 -2.07
CA GLU A 173 -22.01 -7.17 -0.81
C GLU A 173 -21.57 -6.17 0.26
N TYR A 174 -22.49 -5.82 1.15
CA TYR A 174 -22.16 -4.99 2.31
C TYR A 174 -21.53 -5.86 3.40
N LYS A 175 -20.23 -5.66 3.65
CA LYS A 175 -19.44 -6.43 4.60
C LYS A 175 -18.48 -5.51 5.35
N ASP A 176 -18.40 -5.69 6.67
CA ASP A 176 -17.48 -4.94 7.56
C ASP A 176 -17.58 -3.41 7.36
N GLY A 177 -18.78 -2.92 7.06
CA GLY A 177 -19.03 -1.49 6.90
C GLY A 177 -18.80 -0.91 5.50
N PHE A 178 -18.45 -1.73 4.52
CA PHE A 178 -18.14 -1.33 3.13
C PHE A 178 -18.82 -2.24 2.11
N CYS A 179 -18.92 -1.76 0.88
CA CYS A 179 -19.25 -2.59 -0.28
C CYS A 179 -18.00 -3.30 -0.78
N SER A 180 -18.08 -4.61 -0.95
CA SER A 180 -16.99 -5.43 -1.49
C SER A 180 -17.55 -6.56 -2.35
N ASN A 181 -16.93 -6.82 -3.50
CA ASN A 181 -17.29 -7.92 -4.41
C ASN A 181 -16.25 -9.05 -4.42
N SER A 182 -15.15 -8.91 -3.67
CA SER A 182 -14.02 -9.86 -3.72
C SER A 182 -13.10 -9.72 -2.50
N ASP A 183 -12.20 -10.69 -2.38
CA ASP A 183 -11.11 -10.80 -1.40
C ASP A 183 -10.04 -9.70 -1.50
N LEU A 184 -10.43 -8.45 -1.80
CA LEU A 184 -9.48 -7.35 -1.92
C LEU A 184 -8.63 -7.27 -0.65
N PRO A 185 -7.29 -7.26 -0.79
CA PRO A 185 -6.39 -7.18 0.33
C PRO A 185 -6.52 -5.81 0.99
N ASP A 186 -6.41 -5.77 2.32
CA ASP A 186 -6.32 -4.52 3.05
C ASP A 186 -4.95 -3.87 2.83
N SER A 187 -4.86 -2.55 3.01
CA SER A 187 -3.63 -1.78 2.76
C SER A 187 -2.42 -2.30 3.54
N ASP A 188 -2.61 -2.78 4.76
CA ASP A 188 -1.55 -3.37 5.59
C ASP A 188 -0.93 -4.61 4.91
N GLN A 189 -1.76 -5.49 4.37
CA GLN A 189 -1.33 -6.69 3.67
C GLN A 189 -0.58 -6.33 2.37
N VAL A 190 -1.11 -5.39 1.58
CA VAL A 190 -0.47 -4.97 0.32
C VAL A 190 0.87 -4.29 0.59
N MET A 191 0.91 -3.37 1.55
CA MET A 191 2.14 -2.67 1.93
C MET A 191 3.20 -3.63 2.47
N PHE A 192 2.79 -4.58 3.32
CA PHE A 192 3.70 -5.60 3.86
C PHE A 192 4.31 -6.46 2.76
N ILE A 193 3.49 -6.98 1.85
CA ILE A 193 3.97 -7.82 0.73
C ILE A 193 4.88 -7.01 -0.19
N SER A 194 4.55 -5.74 -0.46
CA SER A 194 5.38 -4.84 -1.25
C SER A 194 6.76 -4.65 -0.63
N ALA A 195 6.83 -4.31 0.66
CA ALA A 195 8.09 -4.12 1.37
C ALA A 195 8.93 -5.42 1.40
N LEU A 196 8.27 -6.57 1.59
CA LEU A 196 8.96 -7.86 1.59
C LEU A 196 9.46 -8.24 0.18
N ASN A 197 8.71 -7.95 -0.88
CA ASN A 197 9.16 -8.16 -2.26
C ASN A 197 10.37 -7.29 -2.61
N GLU A 198 10.43 -6.06 -2.10
CA GLU A 198 11.61 -5.22 -2.28
C GLU A 198 12.86 -5.80 -1.63
N LYS A 199 12.74 -6.27 -0.38
CA LYS A 199 13.86 -6.98 0.29
C LYS A 199 14.28 -8.24 -0.45
N ARG A 200 13.32 -9.00 -1.00
CA ARG A 200 13.61 -10.16 -1.84
C ARG A 200 14.42 -9.77 -3.09
N ARG A 201 14.10 -8.64 -3.74
CA ARG A 201 14.86 -8.12 -4.89
C ARG A 201 16.27 -7.66 -4.52
N GLN A 202 16.43 -7.00 -3.38
CA GLN A 202 17.75 -6.59 -2.86
C GLN A 202 18.64 -7.82 -2.65
N ILE A 203 18.16 -8.80 -1.89
CA ILE A 203 18.89 -10.06 -1.61
C ILE A 203 19.18 -10.82 -2.91
N ALA A 204 18.22 -10.88 -3.84
CA ALA A 204 18.43 -11.56 -5.11
C ALA A 204 19.54 -10.93 -5.95
N THR A 205 19.63 -9.60 -5.94
CA THR A 205 20.71 -8.85 -6.60
C THR A 205 22.05 -9.11 -5.91
N GLU A 206 22.12 -8.95 -4.59
CA GLU A 206 23.34 -9.10 -3.80
C GLU A 206 23.92 -10.52 -3.83
N GLN A 207 23.05 -11.52 -3.84
CA GLN A 207 23.44 -12.95 -3.80
C GLN A 207 23.37 -13.60 -5.19
N HIS A 208 23.14 -12.83 -6.25
CA HIS A 208 23.02 -13.30 -7.64
C HIS A 208 22.01 -14.46 -7.81
N ILE A 209 20.84 -14.36 -7.16
CA ILE A 209 19.77 -15.35 -7.24
C ILE A 209 18.89 -15.04 -8.46
N ALA A 210 19.08 -15.79 -9.54
CA ALA A 210 18.36 -15.58 -10.81
C ALA A 210 16.83 -15.84 -10.73
N ASN A 211 16.36 -16.67 -9.80
CA ASN A 211 14.96 -17.15 -9.75
C ASN A 211 14.23 -16.74 -8.46
N MET A 212 14.34 -15.47 -8.05
CA MET A 212 13.60 -14.94 -6.90
C MET A 212 12.24 -14.36 -7.36
N TYR A 213 11.17 -15.13 -7.20
CA TYR A 213 9.82 -14.68 -7.58
C TYR A 213 9.21 -13.70 -6.57
N GLU A 214 8.34 -12.82 -7.05
CA GLU A 214 7.52 -11.96 -6.20
C GLU A 214 6.43 -12.77 -5.50
N MET A 215 6.12 -12.39 -4.25
CA MET A 215 4.97 -12.94 -3.56
C MET A 215 3.74 -12.10 -3.91
N VAL A 216 2.61 -12.77 -3.98
CA VAL A 216 1.31 -12.16 -4.23
C VAL A 216 0.38 -12.54 -3.10
N SER A 217 -0.48 -11.60 -2.67
CA SER A 217 -1.53 -11.93 -1.73
C SER A 217 -2.60 -12.76 -2.42
N ARG A 218 -3.07 -13.81 -1.77
CA ARG A 218 -4.38 -14.41 -2.05
C ARG A 218 -5.03 -14.76 -0.71
N LYS A 219 -6.27 -14.31 -0.47
CA LYS A 219 -7.06 -14.93 0.60
C LYS A 219 -7.41 -16.35 0.17
N SER A 220 -7.09 -17.32 1.01
CA SER A 220 -7.62 -18.67 0.86
C SER A 220 -9.02 -18.75 1.47
N THR A 221 -9.89 -19.55 0.86
CA THR A 221 -11.23 -19.85 1.36
C THR A 221 -11.21 -20.31 2.83
N PRO A 222 -12.30 -20.09 3.59
CA PRO A 222 -12.34 -20.37 5.03
C PRO A 222 -11.96 -21.82 5.32
N GLY A 223 -10.96 -22.04 6.18
CA GLY A 223 -10.46 -23.37 6.57
C GLY A 223 -9.04 -23.71 6.11
N ARG A 224 -8.38 -22.83 5.34
CA ARG A 224 -6.96 -22.95 5.00
C ARG A 224 -6.23 -21.73 5.56
N LEU A 225 -5.26 -21.95 6.45
CA LEU A 225 -4.34 -20.90 6.94
C LEU A 225 -3.87 -20.04 5.76
N GLU A 226 -3.81 -18.71 5.96
CA GLU A 226 -3.23 -17.76 5.00
C GLU A 226 -1.86 -18.28 4.55
N THR A 227 -1.83 -18.90 3.38
CA THR A 227 -0.62 -19.50 2.86
C THR A 227 0.06 -18.45 2.01
N LEU A 228 1.02 -17.73 2.57
CA LEU A 228 2.03 -17.03 1.79
C LEU A 228 2.72 -18.09 0.93
N TYR A 229 2.32 -18.22 -0.34
CA TYR A 229 2.96 -19.17 -1.25
C TYR A 229 4.37 -18.67 -1.54
N ILE A 230 5.33 -19.17 -0.77
CA ILE A 230 6.73 -19.16 -1.16
C ILE A 230 6.84 -20.23 -2.25
N ALA A 231 7.14 -19.85 -3.49
CA ALA A 231 7.78 -20.77 -4.41
C ALA A 231 9.18 -21.05 -3.85
N THR A 232 9.28 -21.97 -2.89
CA THR A 232 10.55 -22.42 -2.30
C THR A 232 11.30 -23.24 -3.35
N MET A 233 12.20 -22.59 -4.08
CA MET A 233 13.34 -23.26 -4.71
C MET A 233 14.66 -22.77 -4.12
N MET A 234 14.76 -22.67 -2.79
CA MET A 234 16.04 -22.91 -2.13
C MET A 234 16.10 -24.39 -1.81
N VAL A 235 16.84 -25.18 -2.61
CA VAL A 235 17.57 -26.41 -2.21
C VAL A 235 18.29 -27.06 -3.40
N ARG A 236 18.00 -26.75 -4.68
CA ARG A 236 18.67 -27.46 -5.80
C ARG A 236 19.96 -26.82 -6.35
N ASN A 237 20.22 -25.52 -6.14
CA ASN A 237 21.37 -24.87 -6.80
C ASN A 237 22.66 -24.74 -5.97
N LEU A 238 22.67 -25.15 -4.69
CA LEU A 238 23.91 -25.21 -3.89
C LEU A 238 24.72 -26.51 -4.10
N ILE A 239 24.27 -27.44 -4.96
CA ILE A 239 24.98 -28.70 -5.23
C ILE A 239 25.86 -28.64 -6.51
N GLN A 240 25.75 -27.62 -7.36
CA GLN A 240 26.56 -27.55 -8.59
C GLN A 240 27.72 -26.56 -8.61
N ILE A 241 27.93 -25.74 -7.58
CA ILE A 241 29.11 -24.85 -7.51
C ILE A 241 30.03 -25.31 -6.39
N ARG A 242 30.70 -26.44 -6.62
CA ARG A 242 32.02 -26.84 -6.07
C ARG A 242 32.29 -28.30 -6.45
N LYS A 243 32.65 -28.55 -7.71
CA LYS A 243 33.65 -29.59 -7.98
C LYS A 243 34.99 -28.87 -8.14
N PRO A 244 35.97 -29.10 -7.27
CA PRO A 244 37.33 -28.62 -7.50
C PRO A 244 37.90 -29.35 -8.72
N GLN A 245 38.39 -28.61 -9.73
CA GLN A 245 39.41 -29.14 -10.62
C GLN A 245 40.69 -29.31 -9.80
N VAL A 246 40.91 -30.54 -9.33
CA VAL A 246 42.22 -30.93 -8.79
C VAL A 246 43.14 -31.14 -9.98
N VAL A 247 44.12 -30.23 -10.10
CA VAL A 247 45.31 -30.39 -10.94
C VAL A 247 46.13 -31.55 -10.37
N ALA A 248 46.19 -32.67 -11.08
CA ALA A 248 47.16 -33.72 -10.79
C ALA A 248 48.51 -33.35 -11.41
N LYS A 249 49.41 -32.78 -10.61
CA LYS A 249 50.86 -32.88 -10.86
C LYS A 249 51.30 -34.29 -10.42
N HIS A 250 51.68 -35.13 -11.37
CA HIS A 250 52.47 -36.33 -11.09
C HIS A 250 53.95 -35.95 -11.21
N CYS A 251 54.66 -35.91 -10.07
CA CYS A 251 56.11 -36.12 -10.02
C CYS A 251 56.32 -37.47 -9.33
N SER A 252 57.04 -38.38 -9.98
CA SER A 252 57.63 -39.57 -9.36
C SER A 252 59.08 -39.68 -9.85
N CYS A 253 60.02 -39.38 -8.96
CA CYS A 253 61.32 -40.08 -8.84
C CYS A 253 61.09 -41.13 -7.72
N GLU A 254 61.67 -42.32 -7.65
CA GLU A 254 62.96 -42.84 -8.12
C GLU A 254 62.95 -44.38 -7.96
N MET A 255 63.50 -45.12 -8.93
CA MET A 255 64.52 -46.19 -8.82
C MET A 255 64.67 -46.91 -10.17
#